data_AF-A0AAD1Z5S6-F1
#
_entry.id   AF-A0AAD1Z5S6-F1
#
_cell.length_a   1.000
_cell.length_b   1.000
_cell.length_c   1.000
_cell.angle_alpha   90.00
_cell.angle_beta   90.00
_cell.angle_gamma   90.00
#
_symmetry.space_group_name_H-M   'P 1'
#
loop_
_entity.id
_entity.type
_entity.pdbx_description
1 polymer ?
#
loop_
_entity_poly.entity_id
_entity_poly.type
_entity_poly.pdbx_seq_one_letter_code
_entity_poly.pdbx_strand_id
1 'polypeptide(L)'
;MQAYTPCSFIDYFLHKIKKDEFPPMHLIPRSIEIILSTIKGIDFLEFSPSEIAAAVAMSVSVQATGMNEALPSFMGVDKEKVIKCLNLIQNLTNINGTTPNGVPQSPNGALGGCMLGQ
;
A
#
# COMPACT_ATOMS: atom_id res chain seq x y z
N MET A 1 -25.14 -0.20 -13.75
CA MET A 1 -23.95 -0.91 -13.21
C MET A 1 -23.21 0.06 -12.31
N GLN A 2 -23.05 -0.25 -11.02
CA GLN A 2 -22.28 0.58 -10.08
C GLN A 2 -20.88 -0.03 -9.97
N ALA A 3 -19.85 0.74 -10.33
CA ALA A 3 -18.47 0.30 -10.20
C ALA A 3 -18.00 0.50 -8.75
N TYR A 4 -17.52 -0.57 -8.11
CA TYR A 4 -16.91 -0.49 -6.80
C TYR A 4 -15.39 -0.41 -6.94
N THR A 5 -14.77 0.49 -6.18
CA THR A 5 -13.32 0.69 -6.18
C THR A 5 -12.75 0.39 -4.80
N PRO A 6 -11.43 0.13 -4.65
CA PRO A 6 -10.84 -0.03 -3.32
C PRO A 6 -11.12 1.17 -2.40
N CYS A 7 -11.17 2.39 -2.96
CA CYS A 7 -11.51 3.61 -2.22
C CYS A 7 -12.92 3.57 -1.60
N SER A 8 -13.86 2.83 -2.20
CA SER A 8 -15.22 2.68 -1.67
C SER A 8 -15.27 1.85 -0.38
N PHE A 9 -14.24 1.06 -0.10
CA PHE A 9 -14.18 0.18 1.08
C PHE A 9 -13.15 0.61 2.13
N ILE A 10 -12.26 1.56 1.80
CA ILE A 10 -11.13 1.90 2.67
C ILE A 10 -11.58 2.44 4.03
N ASP A 11 -12.60 3.28 4.04
CA ASP A 11 -13.16 3.90 5.24
C ASP A 11 -13.72 2.85 6.20
N TYR A 12 -14.50 1.91 5.65
CA TYR A 12 -15.04 0.76 6.37
C TYR A 12 -13.94 -0.07 7.04
N PHE A 13 -12.88 -0.41 6.30
CA PHE A 13 -11.81 -1.24 6.85
C PHE A 13 -10.94 -0.51 7.87
N LEU A 14 -10.67 0.79 7.69
CA LEU A 14 -9.92 1.58 8.67
C LEU A 14 -10.65 1.69 10.01
N HIS A 15 -11.95 1.97 9.98
CA HIS A 15 -12.80 1.96 11.19
C HIS A 15 -12.81 0.59 11.85
N LYS A 16 -12.90 -0.47 11.06
CA LYS A 16 -12.95 -1.84 11.58
C LYS A 16 -11.67 -2.29 12.27
N ILE A 17 -10.50 -1.94 11.72
CA ILE A 17 -9.19 -2.22 12.33
C ILE A 17 -9.01 -1.44 13.63
N LYS A 18 -9.50 -0.20 13.67
CA LYS A 18 -9.42 0.68 14.84
C LYS A 18 -10.52 0.44 15.88
N LYS A 19 -11.31 -0.63 15.76
CA LYS A 19 -12.40 -0.98 16.69
C LYS A 19 -13.37 0.20 16.90
N ASP A 20 -13.78 0.85 15.81
CA ASP A 20 -14.65 2.04 15.78
C ASP A 20 -14.07 3.33 16.39
N GLU A 21 -12.78 3.37 16.71
CA GLU A 21 -12.09 4.64 16.93
C GLU A 21 -11.86 5.37 15.60
N PHE A 22 -11.96 6.70 15.62
CA PHE A 22 -11.71 7.51 14.42
C PHE A 22 -10.28 7.29 13.92
N PRO A 23 -10.10 6.86 12.67
CA PRO A 23 -8.77 6.73 12.10
C PRO A 23 -8.08 8.10 12.06
N PRO A 24 -6.78 8.17 12.37
CA PRO A 24 -6.00 9.39 12.21
C PRO A 24 -6.18 9.99 10.81
N MET A 25 -6.33 11.32 10.72
CA MET A 25 -6.62 12.03 9.47
C MET A 25 -5.65 11.74 8.33
N HIS A 26 -4.41 11.34 8.63
CA HIS A 26 -3.38 11.03 7.65
C HIS A 26 -3.53 9.64 7.00
N LEU A 27 -4.32 8.72 7.57
CA LEU A 27 -4.46 7.36 7.05
C LEU A 27 -5.18 7.33 5.71
N ILE A 28 -6.24 8.13 5.54
CA ILE A 28 -7.00 8.16 4.28
C ILE A 28 -6.12 8.62 3.10
N PRO A 29 -5.43 9.80 3.15
CA PRO A 29 -4.52 10.20 2.08
C PRO A 29 -3.45 9.14 1.79
N ARG A 30 -2.87 8.55 2.84
CA ARG A 30 -1.83 7.52 2.68
C ARG A 30 -2.38 6.26 2.01
N SER A 31 -3.58 5.82 2.36
CA SER A 31 -4.24 4.70 1.69
C SER A 31 -4.48 4.98 0.21
N ILE A 32 -4.90 6.19 -0.14
CA ILE A 32 -5.13 6.58 -1.54
C ILE A 32 -3.82 6.52 -2.34
N GLU A 33 -2.70 7.02 -1.81
CA GLU A 33 -1.39 6.91 -2.47
C GLU A 33 -1.01 5.46 -2.80
N ILE A 34 -1.24 4.55 -1.84
CA ILE A 34 -0.95 3.14 -2.03
C ILE A 34 -1.90 2.53 -3.07
N ILE A 35 -3.21 2.79 -2.99
CA ILE A 35 -4.21 2.32 -3.97
C ILE A 35 -3.84 2.80 -5.39
N LEU A 36 -3.44 4.05 -5.56
CA LEU A 36 -3.01 4.56 -6.86
C LEU A 36 -1.76 3.84 -7.39
N SER A 37 -0.91 3.38 -6.48
CA SER A 37 0.28 2.60 -6.85
C SER A 37 -0.07 1.17 -7.25
N THR A 38 -1.11 0.56 -6.66
CA THR A 38 -1.56 -0.79 -7.05
C THR A 38 -2.15 -0.84 -8.46
N ILE A 39 -2.72 0.26 -8.96
CA ILE A 39 -3.28 0.33 -10.34
C ILE A 39 -2.22 0.05 -11.42
N LYS A 40 -0.94 0.34 -11.12
CA LYS A 40 0.16 0.15 -12.07
C LYS A 40 0.70 -1.29 -12.10
N GLY A 41 0.41 -2.09 -11.09
CA GLY A 41 0.87 -3.48 -10.99
C GLY A 41 -0.16 -4.45 -11.53
N ILE A 42 0.22 -5.26 -12.51
CA ILE A 42 -0.64 -6.32 -13.05
C ILE A 42 -0.91 -7.42 -12.02
N ASP A 43 -0.02 -7.59 -11.04
CA ASP A 43 -0.15 -8.55 -9.94
C ASP A 43 -1.37 -8.25 -9.06
N PHE A 44 -1.93 -7.03 -9.12
CA PHE A 44 -3.10 -6.68 -8.33
C PHE A 44 -4.43 -7.07 -9.00
N LEU A 45 -4.41 -7.48 -10.28
CA LEU A 45 -5.61 -7.84 -11.04
C LEU A 45 -6.26 -9.15 -10.55
N GLU A 46 -5.52 -10.00 -9.83
CA GLU A 46 -6.06 -11.24 -9.24
C GLU A 46 -6.93 -11.01 -7.99
N PHE A 47 -6.92 -9.79 -7.45
CA PHE A 47 -7.63 -9.40 -6.24
C PHE A 47 -8.87 -8.56 -6.53
N SER A 48 -9.91 -8.78 -5.75
CA SER A 48 -11.12 -7.97 -5.75
C SER A 48 -10.87 -6.58 -5.12
N PRO A 49 -11.65 -5.55 -5.48
CA PRO A 49 -11.52 -4.21 -4.88
C PRO A 49 -11.55 -4.22 -3.34
N SER A 50 -12.36 -5.09 -2.73
CA SER A 50 -12.44 -5.25 -1.28
C SER A 50 -11.18 -5.88 -0.68
N GLU A 51 -10.55 -6.83 -1.37
CA GLU A 51 -9.30 -7.48 -0.93
C GLU A 51 -8.14 -6.47 -0.94
N ILE A 52 -8.04 -5.67 -2.00
CA ILE A 52 -7.05 -4.60 -2.11
C ILE A 52 -7.27 -3.57 -0.99
N ALA A 53 -8.52 -3.13 -0.77
CA ALA A 53 -8.82 -2.15 0.28
C ALA A 53 -8.49 -2.66 1.68
N ALA A 54 -8.79 -3.93 1.99
CA ALA A 54 -8.44 -4.54 3.28
C ALA A 54 -6.91 -4.59 3.46
N ALA A 55 -6.17 -5.02 2.44
CA ALA A 55 -4.71 -5.08 2.48
C ALA A 55 -4.09 -3.68 2.66
N VAL A 56 -4.60 -2.66 1.96
CA VAL A 56 -4.14 -1.27 2.13
C VAL A 56 -4.43 -0.76 3.54
N ALA A 57 -5.64 -0.99 4.07
CA ALA A 57 -6.01 -0.57 5.42
C ALA A 57 -5.08 -1.21 6.46
N MET A 58 -4.77 -2.50 6.31
CA MET A 58 -3.80 -3.20 7.15
C MET A 58 -2.39 -2.60 7.01
N SER A 59 -1.93 -2.32 5.79
CA SER A 59 -0.60 -1.75 5.54
C SER A 59 -0.38 -0.38 6.20
N VAL A 60 -1.41 0.45 6.32
CA VAL A 60 -1.29 1.80 6.92
C VAL A 60 -1.61 1.83 8.41
N SER A 61 -2.46 0.92 8.89
CA SER A 61 -2.98 0.95 10.26
C SER A 61 -2.29 -0.04 11.21
N VAL A 62 -1.66 -1.09 10.68
CA VAL A 62 -1.17 -2.22 11.47
C VAL A 62 0.34 -2.38 11.26
N GLN A 63 1.13 -2.23 12.32
CA GLN A 63 2.50 -2.75 12.34
C GLN A 63 2.46 -4.28 12.31
N ALA A 64 3.45 -4.93 11.70
CA ALA A 64 3.47 -6.37 11.39
C ALA A 64 2.92 -7.31 12.49
N THR A 65 3.07 -6.94 13.76
CA THR A 65 2.58 -7.68 14.93
C THR A 65 1.05 -7.71 15.10
N GLY A 66 0.30 -6.68 14.68
CA GLY A 66 -1.16 -6.60 14.85
C GLY A 66 -1.97 -7.28 13.74
N MET A 67 -1.30 -7.89 12.75
CA MET A 67 -1.92 -8.43 11.55
C MET A 67 -2.89 -9.57 11.86
N ASN A 68 -2.50 -10.45 12.78
CA ASN A 68 -3.27 -11.65 13.16
C ASN A 68 -4.58 -11.30 13.91
N GLU A 69 -4.59 -10.15 14.60
CA GLU A 69 -5.75 -9.65 15.35
C GLU A 69 -6.79 -8.97 14.42
N ALA A 70 -6.34 -8.36 13.32
CA ALA A 70 -7.21 -7.66 12.37
C ALA A 70 -7.88 -8.59 11.34
N LEU A 71 -7.19 -9.66 10.92
CA LEU A 71 -7.67 -10.64 9.93
C LEU A 71 -9.05 -11.27 10.21
N PRO A 72 -9.42 -11.66 11.45
CA PRO A 72 -10.76 -12.20 11.72
C PRO A 72 -11.88 -11.16 11.61
N SER A 73 -11.57 -9.86 11.60
CA SER A 73 -12.58 -8.81 11.50
C SER A 73 -13.12 -8.65 10.07
N PHE A 74 -12.43 -9.10 9.04
CA PHE A 74 -12.85 -8.92 7.65
C PHE A 74 -13.79 -10.04 7.19
N MET A 75 -15.11 -9.81 7.29
CA MET A 75 -16.13 -10.73 6.79
C MET A 75 -16.30 -10.55 5.27
N GLY A 76 -16.35 -11.66 4.53
CA GLY A 76 -16.59 -11.65 3.08
C GLY A 76 -15.36 -11.39 2.22
N VAL A 77 -14.16 -11.45 2.79
CA VAL A 77 -12.89 -11.29 2.08
C VAL A 77 -12.04 -12.54 2.28
N ASP A 78 -11.40 -13.03 1.22
CA ASP A 78 -10.50 -14.17 1.32
C ASP A 78 -9.20 -13.74 2.03
N LYS A 79 -8.96 -14.31 3.21
CA LYS A 79 -7.84 -13.94 4.09
C LYS A 79 -6.49 -14.26 3.45
N GLU A 80 -6.39 -15.37 2.73
CA GLU A 80 -5.14 -15.77 2.08
C GLU A 80 -4.78 -14.77 0.99
N LYS A 81 -5.78 -14.36 0.20
CA LYS A 81 -5.62 -13.31 -0.80
C LYS A 81 -5.26 -11.96 -0.21
N VAL A 82 -5.86 -11.57 0.92
CA VAL A 82 -5.51 -10.32 1.61
C VAL A 82 -4.05 -10.33 2.07
N ILE A 83 -3.57 -11.44 2.64
CA ILE A 83 -2.17 -11.57 3.06
C ILE A 83 -1.24 -11.50 1.84
N LYS A 84 -1.58 -12.19 0.74
CA LYS A 84 -0.81 -12.13 -0.50
C LYS A 84 -0.75 -10.71 -1.07
N CYS A 85 -1.89 -10.01 -1.15
CA CYS A 85 -1.98 -8.63 -1.62
C CYS A 85 -1.19 -7.68 -0.69
N LEU A 86 -1.24 -7.90 0.62
CA LEU A 86 -0.50 -7.11 1.59
C LEU A 86 1.01 -7.26 1.42
N ASN A 87 1.51 -8.48 1.20
CA ASN A 87 2.92 -8.71 0.89
C ASN A 87 3.34 -7.95 -0.39
N LEU A 88 2.50 -7.94 -1.43
CA LEU A 88 2.78 -7.17 -2.65
C LEU A 88 2.81 -5.66 -2.40
N ILE A 89 1.88 -5.13 -1.60
CA ILE A 89 1.84 -3.72 -1.20
C ILE A 89 3.09 -3.35 -0.40
N GLN A 90 3.49 -4.17 0.56
CA GLN A 90 4.67 -3.93 1.38
C GLN A 90 5.94 -3.91 0.52
N ASN A 91 6.07 -4.86 -0.40
CA ASN A 91 7.13 -4.83 -1.40
C ASN A 91 7.09 -3.51 -2.16
N LEU A 92 5.95 -3.12 -2.73
CA LEU A 92 5.78 -1.87 -3.47
C LEU A 92 6.19 -0.62 -2.66
N THR A 93 5.82 -0.56 -1.37
CA THR A 93 6.23 0.55 -0.50
C THR A 93 7.72 0.55 -0.17
N ASN A 94 8.36 -0.63 -0.16
CA ASN A 94 9.78 -0.80 0.12
C ASN A 94 10.65 -0.46 -1.10
N ILE A 95 10.23 -0.84 -2.32
CA ILE A 95 10.86 -0.38 -3.58
C ILE A 95 10.65 1.12 -3.80
N ASN A 96 9.48 1.65 -3.42
CA ASN A 96 9.22 3.09 -3.42
C ASN A 96 9.79 3.81 -2.18
N GLY A 97 10.70 3.16 -1.44
CA GLY A 97 11.35 3.72 -0.26
C GLY A 97 12.29 4.88 -0.60
N THR A 98 11.76 6.00 -1.10
CA THR A 98 12.36 7.35 -1.09
C THR A 98 11.29 8.38 -1.49
N THR A 99 10.89 9.19 -0.51
CA THR A 99 10.33 10.56 -0.59
C THR A 99 8.97 10.82 -1.29
N PRO A 100 8.10 11.66 -0.69
CA PRO A 100 7.01 12.35 -1.38
C PRO A 100 7.57 13.50 -2.23
N ASN A 101 8.38 13.19 -3.24
CA ASN A 101 8.67 14.11 -4.33
C ASN A 101 9.20 13.35 -5.54
N GLY A 102 8.52 13.54 -6.68
CA GLY A 102 8.86 12.89 -7.95
C GLY A 102 10.21 13.36 -8.50
N VAL A 103 11.28 12.66 -8.14
CA VAL A 103 12.53 12.69 -8.90
C VAL A 103 12.85 11.24 -9.30
N PRO A 104 12.86 10.93 -10.61
CA PRO A 104 13.44 9.68 -11.06
C PRO A 104 14.94 9.73 -10.74
N GLN A 105 15.43 8.83 -9.88
CA GLN A 105 16.87 8.60 -9.78
C GLN A 105 17.35 7.95 -11.08
N SER A 106 17.71 8.80 -12.03
CA SER A 106 18.53 8.41 -13.18
C SER A 106 19.88 7.88 -12.66
N PRO A 107 20.42 6.79 -13.24
CA PRO A 107 21.73 6.28 -12.86
C PRO A 107 22.82 7.24 -13.37
N ASN A 108 23.35 8.10 -12.50
CA ASN A 108 24.65 8.73 -12.76
C ASN A 108 25.67 7.58 -12.88
N GLY A 109 26.37 7.38 -13.99
CA GLY A 109 27.05 8.40 -14.79
C GLY A 109 28.53 8.19 -14.54
N ALA A 110 29.11 7.18 -15.20
CA ALA A 110 30.55 6.96 -15.23
C ALA A 110 31.23 8.15 -15.90
N LEU A 111 31.69 9.10 -15.09
CA LEU A 111 32.63 10.15 -15.45
C LEU A 111 33.91 9.77 -14.70
N GLY A 112 34.86 9.08 -15.32
CA GLY A 112 35.64 9.62 -16.43
C GLY A 112 36.84 10.33 -15.80
N GLY A 113 38.01 9.69 -15.90
CA GLY A 113 39.17 9.98 -15.08
C GLY A 113 39.90 11.30 -15.35
N CYS A 114 40.99 11.43 -14.61
CA CYS A 114 42.13 12.33 -14.80
C CYS A 114 41.92 13.79 -14.38
N MET A 115 42.49 14.15 -13.23
CA MET A 115 43.22 15.42 -13.14
C MET A 115 44.61 15.17 -12.54
N LEU A 116 45.62 15.43 -13.37
CA LEU A 116 47.06 15.50 -13.10
C LEU A 116 47.43 16.96 -12.76
N GLY A 117 48.42 17.15 -11.87
CA GLY A 117 49.27 18.35 -11.73
C GLY A 117 48.58 19.58 -11.10
N GLN A 118 49.21 20.39 -10.25
CA GLN A 118 50.61 20.54 -9.84
C GLN A 118 50.69 20.94 -8.36
#